data_AF-A0A7C5F9A6-F1
#
_entry.id   AF-A0A7C5F9A6-F1
#
_cell.length_a   1.000
_cell.length_b   1.000
_cell.length_c   1.000
_cell.angle_alpha   90.00
_cell.angle_beta   90.00
_cell.angle_gamma   90.00
#
_symmetry.space_group_name_H-M   'P 1'
#
loop_
_entity.id
_entity.type
_entity.pdbx_description
1 polymer ?
#
loop_
_entity_poly.entity_id
_entity_poly.type
_entity_poly.pdbx_seq_one_letter_code
_entity_poly.pdbx_strand_id
1 'polypeptide(L)'
;MKAILRLIDRFSLISGKVSAFALIVLIVVVNLGVIARKVFNTPIAWNFDISYMLWGFLFIIASAWTMLRGEHVRIDVLTSRLSTRVKCKR
;
A
#
# COMPACT_ATOMS: atom_id res chain seq x y z
N MET A 1 -17.95 -4.02 22.23
CA MET A 1 -16.62 -3.55 21.75
C MET A 1 -15.84 -4.61 20.95
N LYS A 2 -15.67 -5.85 21.43
CA LYS A 2 -14.89 -6.92 20.74
C LYS A 2 -15.42 -7.36 19.36
N ALA A 3 -16.70 -7.17 19.06
CA ALA A 3 -17.28 -7.52 17.75
C ALA A 3 -16.85 -6.54 16.64
N ILE A 4 -16.80 -5.25 16.97
CA ILE A 4 -16.37 -4.19 16.05
C ILE A 4 -14.88 -4.37 15.70
N LEU A 5 -14.04 -4.65 16.70
CA LEU A 5 -12.62 -4.93 16.48
C LEU A 5 -12.41 -6.13 15.55
N ARG A 6 -13.13 -7.24 15.79
CA ARG A 6 -13.08 -8.42 14.90
C ARG A 6 -13.57 -8.14 13.48
N LEU A 7 -14.52 -7.23 13.31
CA LEU A 7 -14.99 -6.79 11.99
C LEU A 7 -13.87 -6.02 11.27
N ILE A 8 -13.22 -5.08 11.95
CA ILE A 8 -12.11 -4.26 11.43
C ILE A 8 -10.92 -5.15 11.04
N ASP A 9 -10.59 -6.15 11.87
CA ASP A 9 -9.52 -7.11 11.57
C ASP A 9 -9.84 -7.89 10.28
N ARG A 10 -11.09 -8.34 10.11
CA ARG A 10 -11.52 -9.04 8.88
C ARG A 10 -11.47 -8.13 7.65
N PHE A 11 -11.96 -6.89 7.76
CA PHE A 11 -11.88 -5.91 6.68
C PHE A 11 -10.44 -5.66 6.26
N SER A 12 -9.53 -5.58 7.22
CA SER A 12 -8.12 -5.32 6.95
C SER A 12 -7.40 -6.53 6.31
N LEU A 13 -7.82 -7.76 6.63
CA LEU A 13 -7.32 -8.96 5.95
C LEU A 13 -7.82 -9.04 4.51
N ILE A 14 -9.08 -8.67 4.27
CA ILE A 14 -9.66 -8.64 2.92
C ILE A 14 -9.01 -7.55 2.08
N SER A 15 -8.81 -6.35 2.63
CA SER A 15 -8.16 -5.25 1.91
C SER A 15 -6.73 -5.62 1.49
N GLY A 16 -5.97 -6.31 2.34
CA GLY A 16 -4.65 -6.84 1.98
C GLY A 16 -4.70 -7.81 0.79
N LYS A 17 -5.68 -8.72 0.75
CA LYS A 17 -5.88 -9.63 -0.40
C LYS A 17 -6.29 -8.88 -1.68
N VAL A 18 -7.18 -7.90 -1.56
CA VAL A 18 -7.61 -7.07 -2.70
C VAL A 18 -6.43 -6.25 -3.24
N SER A 19 -5.57 -5.73 -2.38
CA SER A 19 -4.35 -5.02 -2.77
C SER A 19 -3.39 -5.92 -3.54
N ALA A 20 -3.18 -7.18 -3.11
CA ALA A 20 -2.35 -8.12 -3.84
C ALA A 20 -2.86 -8.36 -5.28
N PHE A 21 -4.19 -8.47 -5.44
CA PHE A 21 -4.79 -8.61 -6.77
C PHE A 21 -4.66 -7.32 -7.61
N ALA A 22 -4.93 -6.16 -7.02
CA ALA A 22 -4.79 -4.86 -7.69
C ALA A 22 -3.33 -4.58 -8.12
N LEU A 23 -2.35 -5.06 -7.38
CA LEU A 23 -0.93 -4.94 -7.74
C LEU A 23 -0.61 -5.74 -9.01
N ILE A 24 -1.13 -6.96 -9.14
CA ILE A 24 -0.96 -7.78 -10.35
C ILE A 24 -1.59 -7.07 -11.55
N VAL A 25 -2.80 -6.53 -11.40
CA VAL A 25 -3.48 -5.77 -12.46
C VAL A 25 -2.65 -4.55 -12.87
N LEU A 26 -2.12 -3.81 -11.91
CA LEU A 26 -1.25 -2.66 -12.18
C LEU A 26 -0.01 -3.06 -12.99
N ILE A 27 0.66 -4.15 -12.61
CA ILE A 27 1.83 -4.67 -13.33
C ILE A 27 1.45 -4.97 -14.79
N VAL A 28 0.31 -5.64 -15.02
CA VAL A 28 -0.15 -5.96 -16.37
C VAL A 28 -0.41 -4.70 -17.18
N VAL A 29 -1.16 -3.73 -16.64
CA VAL A 29 -1.48 -2.47 -17.34
C VAL A 29 -0.21 -1.71 -17.71
N VAL A 30 0.72 -1.55 -16.77
CA VAL A 30 1.99 -0.85 -17.02
C VAL A 30 2.79 -1.56 -18.12
N ASN A 31 2.90 -2.90 -18.06
CA ASN A 31 3.63 -3.66 -19.08
C ASN A 31 2.97 -3.56 -20.46
N LEU A 32 1.63 -3.63 -20.54
CA LEU A 32 0.89 -3.45 -21.80
C LEU A 32 1.17 -2.07 -22.40
N GLY A 33 1.15 -1.01 -21.59
CA GLY A 33 1.50 0.33 -22.06
C GLY A 33 2.94 0.47 -22.55
N VAL A 34 3.89 -0.18 -21.87
CA VAL A 34 5.30 -0.19 -22.28
C VAL A 34 5.49 -0.95 -23.60
N ILE A 35 4.87 -2.12 -23.74
CA ILE A 35 4.91 -2.93 -24.96
C ILE A 35 4.25 -2.17 -26.12
N ALA A 36 3.07 -1.60 -25.92
CA ALA A 36 2.36 -0.82 -26.94
C ALA A 36 3.20 0.36 -27.45
N ARG A 37 3.89 1.07 -26.54
CA ARG A 37 4.75 2.20 -26.90
C ARG A 37 6.07 1.77 -27.54
N LYS A 38 6.74 0.75 -27.01
CA LYS A 38 8.09 0.36 -27.46
C LYS A 38 8.09 -0.60 -28.66
N VAL A 39 7.09 -1.47 -28.78
CA VAL A 39 7.01 -2.49 -29.83
C VAL A 39 6.07 -2.02 -30.95
N PHE A 40 4.89 -1.52 -30.60
CA PHE A 40 3.86 -1.15 -31.57
C PHE A 40 3.86 0.34 -31.92
N ASN A 41 4.75 1.14 -31.30
CA ASN A 41 4.85 2.59 -31.43
C ASN A 41 3.49 3.34 -31.30
N THR A 42 2.52 2.70 -30.65
CA THR A 42 1.14 3.18 -30.55
C THR A 42 0.82 3.38 -29.07
N PRO A 43 0.78 4.63 -28.58
CA PRO A 43 0.51 4.90 -27.18
C PRO A 43 -0.98 4.66 -26.85
N ILE A 44 -1.22 3.89 -25.80
CA ILE A 44 -2.57 3.69 -25.23
C ILE A 44 -2.91 4.90 -24.35
N ALA A 45 -3.88 5.72 -24.77
CA ALA A 45 -4.21 6.98 -24.10
C ALA A 45 -4.61 6.79 -22.62
N TRP A 46 -5.47 5.82 -22.33
CA TRP A 46 -6.00 5.56 -20.97
C TRP A 46 -5.00 4.86 -20.03
N ASN A 47 -3.84 4.43 -20.54
CA ASN A 47 -2.91 3.64 -19.73
C ASN A 47 -2.34 4.42 -18.55
N PHE A 48 -2.13 5.72 -18.72
CA PHE A 48 -1.64 6.60 -17.67
C PHE A 48 -2.68 6.77 -16.57
N ASP A 49 -3.94 7.06 -16.93
CA ASP A 49 -5.01 7.30 -15.97
C ASP A 49 -5.27 6.08 -15.08
N ILE A 50 -5.35 4.88 -15.69
CA ILE A 50 -5.57 3.64 -14.95
C ILE A 50 -4.39 3.34 -14.02
N SER A 51 -3.16 3.47 -14.52
CA SER A 51 -1.97 3.20 -13.71
C SER A 51 -1.89 4.16 -12.52
N TYR A 52 -2.12 5.46 -12.73
CA TYR A 52 -2.06 6.47 -11.68
C TYR A 52 -3.11 6.25 -10.59
N MET A 53 -4.35 5.93 -10.96
CA MET A 53 -5.41 5.63 -9.99
C MET A 53 -5.12 4.35 -9.18
N LEU A 54 -4.62 3.29 -9.84
CA LEU A 54 -4.23 2.05 -9.18
C LEU A 54 -3.07 2.26 -8.20
N TRP A 55 -2.08 3.07 -8.57
CA TRP A 55 -0.98 3.45 -7.67
C TRP A 55 -1.50 4.11 -6.39
N GLY A 56 -2.40 5.09 -6.52
CA GLY A 56 -3.02 5.76 -5.37
C GLY A 56 -3.84 4.80 -4.49
N PHE A 57 -4.65 3.95 -5.10
CA PHE A 57 -5.43 2.93 -4.40
C PHE A 57 -4.56 1.96 -3.60
N LEU A 58 -3.50 1.45 -4.22
CA LEU A 58 -2.54 0.55 -3.57
C LEU A 58 -1.82 1.23 -2.41
N PHE A 59 -1.44 2.50 -2.57
CA PHE A 59 -0.78 3.25 -1.51
C PHE A 59 -1.68 3.42 -0.27
N ILE A 60 -2.96 3.74 -0.46
CA ILE A 60 -3.91 3.89 0.65
C ILE A 60 -4.14 2.57 1.37
N ILE A 61 -4.30 1.46 0.64
CA ILE A 61 -4.51 0.15 1.29
C ILE A 61 -3.24 -0.33 1.98
N ALA A 62 -2.08 -0.17 1.35
CA ALA A 62 -0.79 -0.55 1.94
C ALA A 62 -0.49 0.28 3.21
N SER A 63 -0.77 1.58 3.20
CA SER A 63 -0.64 2.43 4.38
C SER A 63 -1.60 2.02 5.50
N ALA A 64 -2.87 1.72 5.19
CA ALA A 64 -3.81 1.18 6.17
C ALA A 64 -3.35 -0.17 6.76
N TRP A 65 -2.80 -1.06 5.93
CA TRP A 65 -2.36 -2.38 6.38
C TRP A 65 -1.08 -2.32 7.24
N THR A 66 -0.12 -1.47 6.87
CA THR A 66 1.08 -1.22 7.70
C THR A 66 0.73 -0.55 9.03
N MET A 67 -0.24 0.35 9.04
CA MET A 67 -0.75 1.00 10.25
C MET A 67 -1.44 0.01 11.20
N LEU A 68 -2.23 -0.94 10.68
CA LEU A 68 -2.83 -2.00 11.49
C LEU A 68 -1.78 -2.90 12.15
N ARG A 69 -0.71 -3.25 11.42
CA ARG A 69 0.38 -4.08 11.96
C ARG A 69 1.29 -3.33 12.92
N GLY A 70 1.10 -2.02 13.09
CA GLY A 70 1.98 -1.17 13.90
C GLY A 70 3.40 -1.04 13.33
N GLU A 71 3.61 -1.48 12.09
CA GLU A 71 4.90 -1.43 11.39
C GLU A 71 5.04 -0.20 10.50
N HIS A 72 4.06 0.71 10.54
CA HIS A 72 4.22 2.04 9.94
C HIS A 72 5.40 2.71 10.63
N VAL A 73 6.57 2.70 9.96
CA VAL A 73 7.92 2.98 10.49
C VAL A 73 7.85 3.91 11.68
N ARG A 74 7.62 3.33 12.85
CA ARG A 74 7.81 4.04 14.09
C ARG A 74 9.32 4.20 14.13
N ILE A 75 9.79 5.39 14.45
CA ILE A 75 11.21 5.73 14.54
C ILE A 75 11.79 5.02 15.79
N ASP A 76 11.52 3.73 15.96
CA ASP A 76 11.92 2.88 17.07
C ASP A 76 13.43 2.61 17.00
N VAL A 77 14.03 2.64 15.80
CA VAL A 77 15.50 2.61 15.67
C VAL A 77 16.14 3.85 16.31
N LEU A 78 15.60 5.05 16.08
CA LEU A 78 16.12 6.27 16.72
C LEU A 78 15.78 6.28 18.21
N THR A 79 14.58 5.86 18.59
CA THR A 79 14.15 5.79 20.00
C THR A 79 14.93 4.73 20.80
N SER A 80 15.42 3.67 20.15
CA SER A 80 16.30 2.67 20.78
C SER A 80 17.71 3.21 21.06
N ARG A 81 18.15 4.23 20.31
CA ARG A 81 19.44 4.90 20.51
C ARG A 81 19.36 6.19 21.33
N LEU A 82 18.16 6.73 21.58
CA LEU A 82 17.99 7.84 22.51
C LEU A 82 18.07 7.35 23.96
N SER A 83 19.07 7.87 24.67
CA SER A 83 19.33 7.65 26.10
C SER A 83 18.07 7.83 26.96
N THR A 84 17.97 6.99 28.00
CA THR A 84 16.89 6.84 29.00
C THR A 84 16.38 8.14 29.63
N ARG A 85 17.03 9.29 29.42
CA ARG A 85 16.60 10.60 29.94
C ARG A 85 15.39 11.24 29.25
N VAL A 86 15.03 10.81 28.03
CA VAL A 86 13.89 11.40 27.27
C VAL A 86 12.64 10.51 27.30
N LYS A 87 12.73 9.27 27.80
CA LYS A 87 11.55 8.41 28.01
C LYS A 87 10.77 8.88 29.23
N CYS A 88 9.89 9.86 29.05
CA CYS A 88 8.78 10.07 29.98
C CYS A 88 7.81 8.90 29.82
N LYS A 89 7.76 8.05 30.85
CA LYS A 89 6.93 6.83 30.91
C LYS A 89 5.46 7.26 30.91
N ARG A 90 4.73 7.01 29.82
CA ARG A 90 3.27 7.15 29.77
C ARG A 90 2.65 5.95 29.08
#